data_AF-A0A1F5S2H3-F1
#
_entry.id   AF-A0A1F5S2H3-F1
#
_cell.length_a   1.000
_cell.length_b   1.000
_cell.length_c   1.000
_cell.angle_alpha   90.00
_cell.angle_beta   90.00
_cell.angle_gamma   90.00
#
_symmetry.space_group_name_H-M   'P 1'
#
loop_
_entity.id
_entity.type
_entity.pdbx_description
1 polymer ?
#
loop_
_entity_poly.entity_id
_entity_poly.type
_entity_poly.pdbx_seq_one_letter_code
_entity_poly.pdbx_strand_id
1 'polypeptide(L)'
;MTGDIIKKLKNLREIKPSAEWKTASRDFLLTKIKEEKYSKELFPIQKKSWMMGASELFFSKEFFSLTLKPAVSFASIVALVLGSGFSVSASQMALPGDTLYSLKIASERVQVALAFKEESRAKIHVELAGKRLNEVKRIKENTDPDKNQKINIAIDKFQEEIRTVKTQLDNLGEKQGGLEVAKIVDSKTHEYREALVGTVNGGETEVSEEVAQKISDGLALADETGDQALTVIVEKQNNSDSKNDLAERIEKKVQAVEEKALQVEESLTSLSTENREDIKILSKEAIKNIDGAKVVLSEAREMLKKEGANINEALNKIMESKGLIRLAEEIALETRASREEIIAVEPVEVAPIAEETETPLSIPSQAVAPVAVRKISQPVVKEEPKEVDESELRVGIDLKQAL
;
A
#
# COMPACT_ATOMS: atom_id res chain seq x y z
N MET A 1 41.48 -2.10 26.37
CA MET A 1 41.16 -0.77 25.78
C MET A 1 39.72 -0.29 26.06
N THR A 2 38.80 -1.15 26.49
CA THR A 2 37.37 -0.82 26.73
C THR A 2 37.07 -0.07 28.04
N GLY A 3 37.86 -0.29 29.09
CA GLY A 3 37.65 0.39 30.39
C GLY A 3 37.88 1.90 30.36
N ASP A 4 38.77 2.37 29.48
CA ASP A 4 39.13 3.79 29.36
C ASP A 4 38.05 4.62 28.66
N ILE A 5 37.34 4.01 27.71
CA ILE A 5 36.27 4.67 26.94
C ILE A 5 35.04 4.88 27.84
N ILE A 6 34.70 3.88 28.66
CA ILE A 6 33.59 3.98 29.63
C ILE A 6 33.87 5.07 30.68
N LYS A 7 35.13 5.22 31.10
CA LYS A 7 35.56 6.27 32.03
C LYS A 7 35.48 7.65 31.40
N LYS A 8 35.88 7.80 30.13
CA LYS A 8 35.75 9.04 29.35
C LYS A 8 34.29 9.44 29.11
N LEU A 9 33.41 8.48 28.80
CA LEU A 9 31.97 8.71 28.59
C LEU A 9 31.24 9.16 29.87
N LYS A 10 31.64 8.64 31.04
CA LYS A 10 31.08 9.10 32.32
C LYS A 10 31.49 10.54 32.65
N ASN A 11 32.70 10.96 32.30
CA ASN A 11 33.14 12.35 32.47
C ASN A 11 32.42 13.34 31.55
N LEU A 12 31.93 12.92 30.38
CA LEU A 12 31.16 13.77 29.46
C LEU A 12 29.78 14.16 30.01
N ARG A 13 29.23 13.41 30.98
CA ARG A 13 27.93 13.70 31.60
C ARG A 13 27.94 14.94 32.50
N GLU A 14 29.12 15.42 32.90
CA GLU A 14 29.29 16.57 33.79
C GLU A 14 29.78 17.84 33.06
N ILE A 15 30.08 17.75 31.75
CA ILE A 15 30.54 18.89 30.97
C ILE A 15 29.36 19.78 30.62
N LYS A 16 29.29 20.94 31.28
CA LYS A 16 28.39 22.02 30.87
C LYS A 16 28.95 22.68 29.60
N PRO A 17 28.11 23.03 28.62
CA PRO A 17 28.57 23.72 27.42
C PRO A 17 29.30 25.02 27.80
N SER A 18 30.51 25.20 27.26
CA SER A 18 31.33 26.39 27.50
C SER A 18 30.60 27.64 27.00
N ALA A 19 30.88 28.78 27.61
CA ALA A 19 30.28 30.05 27.20
C ALA A 19 30.55 30.39 25.73
N GLU A 20 31.75 30.02 25.25
CA GLU A 20 32.14 30.14 23.84
C GLU A 20 31.29 29.27 22.93
N TRP A 21 31.07 27.99 23.28
CA TRP A 21 30.22 27.09 22.49
C TRP A 21 28.79 27.61 22.41
N LYS A 22 28.21 28.08 23.52
CA LYS A 22 26.86 28.67 23.53
C LYS A 22 26.76 29.88 22.61
N THR A 23 27.79 30.72 22.60
CA THR A 23 27.84 31.93 21.79
C THR A 23 27.97 31.58 20.30
N ALA A 24 28.89 30.67 19.96
CA ALA A 24 29.07 30.18 18.59
C ALA A 24 27.83 29.47 18.04
N SER A 25 27.17 28.64 18.85
CA SER A 25 25.91 28.00 18.45
C SER A 25 24.79 29.02 18.28
N ARG A 26 24.71 30.04 19.15
CA ARG A 26 23.73 31.12 19.01
C ARG A 26 23.95 31.91 17.72
N ASP A 27 25.20 32.27 17.41
CA ASP A 27 25.52 33.04 16.22
C ASP A 27 25.29 32.24 14.94
N PHE A 28 25.62 30.95 14.95
CA PHE A 28 25.28 30.03 13.86
C PHE A 28 23.77 29.96 13.61
N LEU A 29 22.97 29.81 14.68
CA LEU A 29 21.50 29.76 14.58
C LEU A 29 20.91 31.10 14.10
N LEU A 30 21.43 32.22 14.59
CA LEU A 30 21.00 33.55 14.15
C LEU A 30 21.40 33.87 12.71
N THR A 31 22.50 33.28 12.23
CA THR A 31 22.91 33.39 10.82
C THR A 31 21.92 32.64 9.92
N LYS A 32 21.44 31.46 10.33
CA LYS A 32 20.39 30.73 9.59
C LYS A 32 19.03 31.42 9.63
N ILE A 33 18.68 32.05 10.75
CA ILE A 33 17.45 32.87 10.85
C ILE A 33 17.55 34.14 9.99
N LYS A 34 18.75 34.71 9.80
CA LYS A 34 18.96 35.88 8.93
C LYS A 34 19.04 35.53 7.44
N GLU A 35 19.39 34.29 7.09
CA GLU A 35 19.39 33.81 5.69
C GLU A 35 17.98 33.51 5.17
N GLU A 36 17.00 33.23 6.02
CA GLU A 36 15.59 33.15 5.64
C GLU A 36 14.98 34.54 5.42
N LYS A 37 15.24 35.06 4.22
CA LYS A 37 14.59 36.23 3.65
C LYS A 37 13.15 35.88 3.24
N TYR A 38 12.25 35.66 4.20
CA TYR A 38 10.82 35.53 3.94
C TYR A 38 9.94 36.42 4.85
N SER A 39 9.16 37.24 4.15
CA SER A 39 8.01 38.04 4.58
C SER A 39 8.27 39.18 5.58
N LYS A 40 8.77 40.30 5.04
CA LYS A 40 8.63 41.62 5.67
C LYS A 40 7.21 42.22 5.52
N GLU A 41 6.21 41.44 5.10
CA GLU A 41 4.82 41.92 4.92
C GLU A 41 3.76 40.89 5.36
N LEU A 42 3.87 40.34 6.56
CA LEU A 42 2.69 39.86 7.26
C LEU A 42 2.60 40.62 8.59
N PHE A 43 1.53 41.40 8.73
CA PHE A 43 1.08 42.16 9.92
C PHE A 43 1.74 43.53 10.16
N PRO A 44 1.07 44.65 9.81
CA PRO A 44 1.40 45.97 10.36
C PRO A 44 1.00 45.99 11.85
N ILE A 45 1.90 45.53 12.72
CA ILE A 45 1.70 45.55 14.17
C ILE A 45 1.85 47.00 14.65
N GLN A 46 0.71 47.67 14.89
CA GLN A 46 0.66 48.88 15.68
C GLN A 46 1.25 48.61 17.07
N LYS A 47 2.45 49.14 17.29
CA LYS A 47 3.41 48.78 18.34
C LYS A 47 3.06 49.18 19.78
N LYS A 48 1.79 49.37 20.16
CA LYS A 48 1.50 49.98 21.49
C LYS A 48 0.37 49.42 22.35
N SER A 49 -0.20 48.23 22.10
CA SER A 49 -1.26 47.73 23.01
C SER A 49 -1.28 46.21 23.27
N TRP A 50 -0.67 45.37 22.45
CA TRP A 50 -0.83 43.91 22.59
C TRP A 50 0.02 43.23 23.68
N MET A 51 0.96 43.95 24.30
CA MET A 51 1.95 43.37 25.24
C MET A 51 1.68 43.66 26.72
N MET A 52 0.61 44.41 27.05
CA MET A 52 0.17 44.62 28.44
C MET A 52 -1.06 43.77 28.82
N GLY A 53 -1.89 43.34 27.86
CA GLY A 53 -3.08 42.52 28.14
C GLY A 53 -2.83 41.01 28.27
N ALA A 54 -1.77 40.48 27.65
CA ALA A 54 -1.50 39.05 27.68
C ALA A 54 -0.80 38.57 28.96
N SER A 55 0.02 39.40 29.60
CA SER A 55 0.73 39.01 30.84
C SER A 55 -0.18 38.92 32.07
N GLU A 56 -1.35 39.56 32.05
CA GLU A 56 -2.32 39.49 33.15
C GLU A 56 -3.27 38.28 33.05
N LEU A 57 -3.49 37.73 31.83
CA LEU A 57 -4.37 36.59 31.61
C LEU A 57 -3.72 35.22 31.89
N PHE A 58 -2.39 35.09 31.73
CA PHE A 58 -1.69 33.81 31.91
C PHE A 58 -1.17 33.53 33.34
N PHE A 59 -1.24 34.50 34.26
CA PHE A 59 -0.68 34.37 35.63
C PHE A 59 -1.65 34.71 36.77
N SER A 60 -2.96 34.71 36.53
CA SER A 60 -3.94 34.83 37.62
C SER A 60 -4.05 33.50 38.38
N LYS A 61 -4.06 33.56 39.72
CA LYS A 61 -4.18 32.39 40.62
C LYS A 61 -5.48 31.58 40.40
N GLU A 62 -6.46 32.14 39.71
CA GLU A 62 -7.75 31.53 39.40
C GLU A 62 -7.67 30.55 38.21
N PHE A 63 -6.69 30.71 37.31
CA PHE A 63 -6.47 29.76 36.21
C PHE A 63 -6.01 28.38 36.73
N PHE A 64 -5.37 28.33 37.90
CA PHE A 64 -4.90 27.10 38.54
C PHE A 64 -5.91 26.46 39.50
N SER A 65 -7.07 27.08 39.77
CA SER A 65 -8.14 26.47 40.57
C SER A 65 -9.21 25.77 39.74
N LEU A 66 -9.01 25.65 38.42
CA LEU A 66 -9.82 24.78 37.58
C LEU A 66 -9.55 23.33 38.02
N THR A 67 -10.40 22.80 38.89
CA THR A 67 -10.39 21.40 39.30
C THR A 67 -10.27 20.54 38.05
N LEU A 68 -9.10 19.91 37.89
CA LEU A 68 -8.73 19.12 36.73
C LEU A 68 -9.72 17.95 36.60
N LYS A 69 -10.83 18.18 35.88
CA LYS A 69 -11.59 17.10 35.28
C LYS A 69 -10.60 16.35 34.37
N PRO A 70 -10.54 15.00 34.40
CA PRO A 70 -9.59 14.23 33.61
C PRO A 70 -9.57 14.64 32.12
N ALA A 71 -10.72 15.05 31.60
CA ALA A 71 -10.87 15.57 30.24
C ALA A 71 -10.07 16.86 29.95
N VAL A 72 -9.95 17.79 30.90
CA VAL A 72 -9.22 19.05 30.72
C VAL A 72 -7.70 18.82 30.83
N SER A 73 -7.27 17.95 31.74
CA SER A 73 -5.87 17.49 31.79
C SER A 73 -5.47 16.79 30.50
N PHE A 74 -6.32 15.88 30.01
CA PHE A 74 -6.09 15.17 28.76
C PHE A 74 -6.04 16.14 27.58
N ALA A 75 -7.00 17.06 27.46
CA ALA A 75 -7.00 18.09 26.42
C ALA A 75 -5.75 18.99 26.49
N SER A 76 -5.27 19.32 27.69
CA SER A 76 -4.06 20.14 27.87
C SER A 76 -2.77 19.37 27.53
N ILE A 77 -2.71 18.07 27.84
CA ILE A 77 -1.59 17.19 27.46
C ILE A 77 -1.59 16.99 25.95
N VAL A 78 -2.75 16.74 25.34
CA VAL A 78 -2.90 16.65 23.88
C VAL A 78 -2.51 17.98 23.24
N ALA A 79 -2.96 19.12 23.77
CA ALA A 79 -2.57 20.43 23.27
C ALA A 79 -1.08 20.74 23.45
N LEU A 80 -0.42 20.23 24.50
CA LEU A 80 1.03 20.35 24.69
C LEU A 80 1.82 19.45 23.72
N VAL A 81 1.38 18.20 23.51
CA VAL A 81 2.00 17.25 22.57
C VAL A 81 1.82 17.69 21.11
N LEU A 82 0.64 18.22 20.77
CA LEU A 82 0.36 18.78 19.44
C LEU A 82 0.95 20.18 19.26
N GLY A 83 1.04 20.98 20.34
CA GLY A 83 1.50 22.37 20.34
C GLY A 83 3.03 22.55 20.37
N SER A 84 3.79 21.53 20.77
CA SER A 84 5.23 21.48 20.52
C SER A 84 5.48 21.15 19.05
N GLY A 85 5.33 22.13 18.16
CA GLY A 85 5.40 21.97 16.69
C GLY A 85 6.62 21.22 16.12
N PHE A 86 7.65 20.96 16.93
CA PHE A 86 8.78 20.10 16.60
C PHE A 86 8.41 18.61 16.41
N SER A 87 7.52 18.04 17.23
CA SER A 87 7.19 16.61 17.16
C SER A 87 6.24 16.28 16.01
N VAL A 88 5.28 17.16 15.73
CA VAL A 88 4.29 16.97 14.65
C VAL A 88 4.93 17.13 13.27
N SER A 89 5.83 18.10 13.09
CA SER A 89 6.53 18.30 11.81
C SER A 89 7.47 17.14 11.48
N ALA A 90 8.18 16.60 12.48
CA ALA A 90 9.05 15.44 12.28
C ALA A 90 8.23 14.15 12.03
N SER A 91 7.10 13.96 12.72
CA SER A 91 6.25 12.78 12.49
C SER A 91 5.62 12.75 11.09
N GLN A 92 5.39 13.90 10.45
CA GLN A 92 4.85 13.92 9.08
C GLN A 92 5.79 13.27 8.05
N MET A 93 7.11 13.35 8.28
CA MET A 93 8.11 12.72 7.42
C MET A 93 8.38 11.26 7.77
N ALA A 94 7.89 10.77 8.91
CA ALA A 94 8.09 9.40 9.36
C ALA A 94 7.51 8.39 8.36
N LEU A 95 8.29 7.34 8.11
CA LEU A 95 7.96 6.16 7.31
C LEU A 95 7.54 4.99 8.22
N PRO A 96 6.83 3.97 7.70
CA PRO A 96 6.61 2.73 8.42
C PRO A 96 7.89 2.18 9.07
N GLY A 97 7.80 1.80 10.34
CA GLY A 97 8.94 1.36 11.15
C GLY A 97 9.71 2.48 11.87
N ASP A 98 9.49 3.75 11.53
CA ASP A 98 10.08 4.87 12.28
C ASP A 98 9.38 5.06 13.64
N THR A 99 10.14 5.50 14.64
CA THR A 99 9.64 5.72 16.01
C THR A 99 8.44 6.66 16.09
N LEU A 100 8.37 7.68 15.23
CA LEU A 100 7.29 8.67 15.19
C LEU A 100 6.14 8.28 14.23
N TYR A 101 6.18 7.11 13.60
CA TYR A 101 5.13 6.68 12.67
C TYR A 101 3.80 6.44 13.37
N SER A 102 3.81 5.82 14.55
CA SER A 102 2.58 5.65 15.33
C SER A 102 1.94 6.99 15.72
N LEU A 103 2.76 8.01 16.00
CA LEU A 103 2.28 9.36 16.27
C LEU A 103 1.69 10.02 15.02
N LYS A 104 2.29 9.79 13.84
CA LYS A 104 1.74 10.22 12.55
C LYS A 104 0.33 9.66 12.33
N ILE A 105 0.17 8.34 12.44
CA ILE A 105 -1.13 7.67 12.27
C ILE A 105 -2.14 8.17 13.30
N ALA A 106 -1.74 8.38 14.56
CA ALA A 106 -2.64 8.92 15.58
C ALA A 106 -3.11 10.34 15.24
N SER A 107 -2.21 11.20 14.75
CA SER A 107 -2.57 12.56 14.30
C SER A 107 -3.53 12.55 13.12
N GLU A 108 -3.32 11.65 12.14
CA GLU A 108 -4.21 11.49 10.97
C GLU A 108 -5.60 11.02 11.40
N ARG A 109 -5.70 10.10 12.36
CA ARG A 109 -6.99 9.66 12.92
C ARG A 109 -7.75 10.79 13.62
N VAL A 110 -7.05 11.68 14.34
CA VAL A 110 -7.67 12.87 14.92
C VAL A 110 -8.17 13.80 13.82
N GLN A 111 -7.41 13.99 12.72
CA GLN A 111 -7.85 14.78 11.57
C GLN A 111 -9.17 14.24 10.98
N VAL A 112 -9.26 12.92 10.78
CA VAL A 112 -10.50 12.26 10.30
C VAL A 112 -11.65 12.42 11.31
N ALA A 113 -11.39 12.26 12.60
CA ALA A 113 -12.41 12.40 13.65
C ALA A 113 -12.99 13.82 13.75
N LEU A 114 -12.17 14.84 13.48
CA LEU A 114 -12.58 16.25 13.47
C LEU A 114 -13.33 16.65 12.18
N ALA A 115 -13.29 15.83 11.13
CA ALA A 115 -14.10 16.06 9.94
C ALA A 115 -15.54 15.61 10.20
N PHE A 116 -16.44 16.57 10.43
CA PHE A 116 -17.85 16.28 10.75
C PHE A 116 -18.70 15.87 9.54
N LYS A 117 -18.33 16.35 8.34
CA LYS A 117 -19.06 16.04 7.10
C LYS A 117 -18.51 14.77 6.45
N GLU A 118 -19.40 13.91 5.95
CA GLU A 118 -19.04 12.68 5.23
C GLU A 118 -18.15 12.97 4.01
N GLU A 119 -18.47 14.02 3.23
CA GLU A 119 -17.64 14.46 2.10
C GLU A 119 -16.22 14.84 2.52
N SER A 120 -16.08 15.53 3.65
CA SER A 120 -14.78 15.95 4.18
C SER A 120 -13.97 14.75 4.66
N ARG A 121 -14.62 13.74 5.27
CA ARG A 121 -13.96 12.48 5.63
C ARG A 121 -13.45 11.75 4.40
N ALA A 122 -14.27 11.63 3.35
CA ALA A 122 -13.87 11.00 2.09
C ALA A 122 -12.67 11.69 1.45
N LYS A 123 -12.68 13.02 1.39
CA LYS A 123 -11.53 13.80 0.90
C LYS A 123 -10.26 13.52 1.72
N ILE A 124 -10.36 13.43 3.05
CA ILE A 124 -9.20 13.11 3.90
C ILE A 124 -8.70 11.68 3.63
N HIS A 125 -9.57 10.68 3.53
CA HIS A 125 -9.14 9.30 3.23
C HIS A 125 -8.43 9.19 1.86
N VAL A 126 -8.92 9.91 0.85
CA VAL A 126 -8.21 10.06 -0.44
C VAL A 126 -6.81 10.67 -0.22
N GLU A 127 -6.69 11.76 0.53
CA GLU A 127 -5.37 12.34 0.83
C GLU A 127 -4.44 11.35 1.56
N LEU A 128 -4.96 10.59 2.53
CA LEU A 128 -4.20 9.60 3.27
C LEU A 128 -3.72 8.46 2.37
N ALA A 129 -4.57 7.95 1.47
CA ALA A 129 -4.16 6.95 0.48
C ALA A 129 -2.97 7.45 -0.37
N GLY A 130 -3.04 8.70 -0.86
CA GLY A 130 -1.92 9.31 -1.58
C GLY A 130 -0.64 9.43 -0.74
N LYS A 131 -0.76 9.75 0.55
CA LYS A 131 0.39 9.77 1.47
C LYS A 131 1.04 8.40 1.62
N ARG A 132 0.24 7.32 1.67
CA ARG A 132 0.76 5.94 1.76
C ARG A 132 1.55 5.55 0.50
N LEU A 133 1.09 5.91 -0.70
CA LEU A 133 1.86 5.65 -1.92
C LEU A 133 3.15 6.49 -2.00
N ASN A 134 3.12 7.73 -1.49
CA ASN A 134 4.35 8.52 -1.34
C ASN A 134 5.33 7.90 -0.33
N GLU A 135 4.85 7.26 0.74
CA GLU A 135 5.69 6.47 1.64
C GLU A 135 6.33 5.29 0.91
N VAL A 136 5.57 4.53 0.12
CA VAL A 136 6.08 3.43 -0.71
C VAL A 136 7.22 3.89 -1.62
N LYS A 137 7.01 4.99 -2.34
CA LYS A 137 8.03 5.58 -3.21
C LYS A 137 9.31 5.92 -2.44
N ARG A 138 9.18 6.61 -1.30
CA ARG A 138 10.34 6.99 -0.47
C ARG A 138 11.05 5.77 0.11
N ILE A 139 10.32 4.72 0.49
CA ILE A 139 10.93 3.48 1.01
C ILE A 139 11.72 2.78 -0.11
N LYS A 140 11.18 2.73 -1.33
CA LYS A 140 11.83 2.12 -2.49
C LYS A 140 13.15 2.81 -2.86
N GLU A 141 13.23 4.12 -2.69
CA GLU A 141 14.44 4.93 -2.93
C GLU A 141 15.52 4.73 -1.85
N ASN A 142 15.20 4.11 -0.71
CA ASN A 142 16.13 3.87 0.39
C ASN A 142 16.71 2.44 0.36
N THR A 143 17.97 2.27 0.78
CA THR A 143 18.66 0.97 0.89
C THR A 143 18.38 0.27 2.23
N ASP A 144 17.13 0.34 2.72
CA ASP A 144 16.74 -0.24 4.01
C ASP A 144 16.58 -1.77 3.87
N PRO A 145 17.21 -2.61 4.73
CA PRO A 145 17.03 -4.06 4.70
C PRO A 145 15.56 -4.48 4.92
N ASP A 146 14.78 -3.69 5.65
CA ASP A 146 13.38 -3.98 5.97
C ASP A 146 12.41 -3.34 4.95
N LYS A 147 12.91 -2.88 3.79
CA LYS A 147 12.11 -2.16 2.78
C LYS A 147 10.82 -2.89 2.38
N ASN A 148 10.86 -4.20 2.17
CA ASN A 148 9.70 -4.98 1.72
C ASN A 148 8.61 -4.99 2.79
N GLN A 149 8.98 -5.19 4.06
CA GLN A 149 8.05 -5.12 5.18
C GLN A 149 7.44 -3.72 5.32
N LYS A 150 8.25 -2.66 5.17
CA LYS A 150 7.78 -1.28 5.23
C LYS A 150 6.84 -0.94 4.07
N ILE A 151 7.14 -1.40 2.86
CA ILE A 151 6.25 -1.27 1.69
C ILE A 151 4.94 -2.02 1.95
N ASN A 152 4.98 -3.26 2.45
CA ASN A 152 3.78 -4.03 2.80
C ASN A 152 2.88 -3.25 3.77
N ILE A 153 3.44 -2.68 4.84
CA ILE A 153 2.67 -1.86 5.79
C ILE A 153 2.03 -0.64 5.12
N ALA A 154 2.76 0.05 4.24
CA ALA A 154 2.24 1.22 3.54
C ALA A 154 1.13 0.83 2.54
N ILE A 155 1.28 -0.27 1.81
CA ILE A 155 0.29 -0.77 0.86
C ILE A 155 -0.97 -1.27 1.60
N ASP A 156 -0.83 -2.00 2.71
CA ASP A 156 -1.97 -2.44 3.52
C ASP A 156 -2.81 -1.25 3.98
N LYS A 157 -2.14 -0.18 4.45
CA LYS A 157 -2.81 1.06 4.82
C LYS A 157 -3.42 1.78 3.63
N PHE A 158 -2.75 1.84 2.48
CA PHE A 158 -3.32 2.38 1.26
C PHE A 158 -4.65 1.67 0.91
N GLN A 159 -4.65 0.34 0.96
CA GLN A 159 -5.85 -0.44 0.70
C GLN A 159 -6.95 -0.17 1.75
N GLU A 160 -6.62 -0.02 3.03
CA GLU A 160 -7.56 0.38 4.09
C GLU A 160 -8.24 1.73 3.77
N GLU A 161 -7.44 2.74 3.41
CA GLU A 161 -7.94 4.07 3.07
C GLU A 161 -8.85 4.02 1.83
N ILE A 162 -8.45 3.31 0.77
CA ILE A 162 -9.25 3.20 -0.46
C ILE A 162 -10.54 2.40 -0.25
N ARG A 163 -10.52 1.32 0.53
CA ARG A 163 -11.78 0.61 0.89
C ARG A 163 -12.75 1.55 1.60
N THR A 164 -12.23 2.41 2.48
CA THR A 164 -13.04 3.41 3.18
C THR A 164 -13.61 4.44 2.23
N VAL A 165 -12.81 4.94 1.28
CA VAL A 165 -13.26 5.86 0.22
C VAL A 165 -14.38 5.22 -0.62
N LYS A 166 -14.21 3.95 -1.03
CA LYS A 166 -15.21 3.19 -1.79
C LYS A 166 -16.54 3.12 -1.05
N THR A 167 -16.53 2.69 0.21
CA THR A 167 -17.74 2.65 1.05
C THR A 167 -18.35 4.03 1.25
N GLN A 168 -17.55 5.09 1.39
CA GLN A 168 -18.06 6.45 1.51
C GLN A 168 -18.69 6.96 0.20
N LEU A 169 -18.14 6.60 -0.96
CA LEU A 169 -18.74 6.88 -2.25
C LEU A 169 -20.10 6.19 -2.43
N ASP A 170 -20.25 4.94 -2.00
CA ASP A 170 -21.56 4.24 -2.03
C ASP A 170 -22.62 5.02 -1.25
N ASN A 171 -22.24 5.51 -0.07
CA ASN A 171 -23.15 6.27 0.79
C ASN A 171 -23.43 7.70 0.30
N LEU A 172 -22.47 8.31 -0.41
CA LEU A 172 -22.56 9.68 -0.93
C LEU A 172 -23.15 9.76 -2.34
N GLY A 173 -23.16 8.64 -3.08
CA GLY A 173 -23.70 8.52 -4.44
C GLY A 173 -25.13 9.04 -4.56
N GLU A 174 -25.94 8.93 -3.50
CA GLU A 174 -27.32 9.43 -3.46
C GLU A 174 -27.45 10.87 -2.94
N LYS A 175 -26.43 11.39 -2.23
CA LYS A 175 -26.52 12.65 -1.46
C LYS A 175 -26.03 13.88 -2.24
N GLN A 176 -26.48 15.07 -1.82
CA GLN A 176 -25.87 16.34 -2.25
C GLN A 176 -24.41 16.35 -1.80
N GLY A 177 -23.48 16.64 -2.73
CA GLY A 177 -22.03 16.64 -2.48
C GLY A 177 -21.26 15.40 -2.97
N GLY A 178 -21.95 14.29 -3.26
CA GLY A 178 -21.32 13.08 -3.80
C GLY A 178 -20.61 13.29 -5.15
N LEU A 179 -21.10 14.21 -5.99
CA LEU A 179 -20.46 14.52 -7.28
C LEU A 179 -19.06 15.12 -7.12
N GLU A 180 -18.86 16.00 -6.14
CA GLU A 180 -17.54 16.62 -5.93
C GLU A 180 -16.53 15.60 -5.42
N VAL A 181 -16.95 14.75 -4.48
CA VAL A 181 -16.13 13.65 -3.96
C VAL A 181 -15.79 12.67 -5.08
N ALA A 182 -16.77 12.28 -5.89
CA ALA A 182 -16.56 11.38 -7.02
C ALA A 182 -15.54 11.93 -8.02
N LYS A 183 -15.59 13.23 -8.37
CA LYS A 183 -14.58 13.85 -9.25
C LYS A 183 -13.16 13.79 -8.68
N ILE A 184 -13.02 14.02 -7.37
CA ILE A 184 -11.73 13.95 -6.68
C ILE A 184 -11.23 12.50 -6.69
N VAL A 185 -12.10 11.54 -6.40
CA VAL A 185 -11.74 10.12 -6.35
C VAL A 185 -11.37 9.59 -7.73
N ASP A 186 -12.14 9.91 -8.77
CA ASP A 186 -11.83 9.55 -10.17
C ASP A 186 -10.44 10.08 -10.58
N SER A 187 -10.15 11.35 -10.30
CA SER A 187 -8.82 11.93 -10.56
C SER A 187 -7.70 11.25 -9.77
N LYS A 188 -7.92 11.00 -8.47
CA LYS A 188 -6.87 10.48 -7.58
C LYS A 188 -6.61 9.00 -7.77
N THR A 189 -7.62 8.21 -8.11
CA THR A 189 -7.45 6.79 -8.43
C THR A 189 -6.61 6.58 -9.69
N HIS A 190 -6.69 7.49 -10.67
CA HIS A 190 -5.76 7.50 -11.79
C HIS A 190 -4.30 7.74 -11.35
N GLU A 191 -4.05 8.74 -10.49
CA GLU A 191 -2.71 8.98 -9.93
C GLU A 191 -2.20 7.77 -9.11
N TYR A 192 -3.09 7.09 -8.38
CA TYR A 192 -2.73 5.90 -7.61
C TYR A 192 -2.32 4.74 -8.49
N ARG A 193 -3.04 4.50 -9.59
CA ARG A 193 -2.68 3.49 -10.59
C ARG A 193 -1.27 3.74 -11.13
N GLU A 194 -0.97 4.96 -11.55
CA GLU A 194 0.37 5.31 -12.06
C GLU A 194 1.45 5.07 -11.00
N ALA A 195 1.20 5.48 -9.75
CA ALA A 195 2.16 5.29 -8.65
C ALA A 195 2.38 3.81 -8.31
N LEU A 196 1.34 2.98 -8.33
CA LEU A 196 1.42 1.54 -8.08
C LEU A 196 2.17 0.81 -9.20
N VAL A 197 1.84 1.09 -10.46
CA VAL A 197 2.54 0.53 -11.63
C VAL A 197 4.01 0.95 -11.64
N GLY A 198 4.30 2.21 -11.34
CA GLY A 198 5.67 2.71 -11.18
C GLY A 198 6.44 2.03 -10.03
N THR A 199 5.74 1.54 -9.01
CA THR A 199 6.36 0.81 -7.90
C THR A 199 6.82 -0.58 -8.33
N VAL A 200 6.09 -1.27 -9.21
CA VAL A 200 6.52 -2.58 -9.75
C VAL A 200 7.62 -2.38 -10.79
N ASN A 201 7.43 -1.48 -11.75
CA ASN A 201 8.27 -1.38 -12.95
C ASN A 201 9.50 -0.45 -12.79
N GLY A 202 9.50 0.46 -11.80
CA GLY A 202 10.41 1.62 -11.77
C GLY A 202 11.58 1.55 -10.80
N GLY A 203 12.43 0.51 -10.81
CA GLY A 203 13.65 0.51 -9.97
C GLY A 203 14.61 -0.66 -10.20
N GLU A 204 15.88 -0.49 -9.79
CA GLU A 204 16.94 -1.53 -9.89
C GLU A 204 16.74 -2.69 -8.91
N THR A 205 15.93 -2.49 -7.86
CA THR A 205 15.70 -3.50 -6.83
C THR A 205 14.29 -4.03 -6.90
N GLU A 206 14.18 -5.31 -7.24
CA GLU A 206 12.94 -6.06 -7.28
C GLU A 206 12.25 -6.04 -5.90
N VAL A 207 10.95 -5.82 -5.90
CA VAL A 207 10.09 -6.02 -4.73
C VAL A 207 9.85 -7.52 -4.55
N SER A 208 9.62 -7.99 -3.33
CA SER A 208 9.27 -9.41 -3.14
C SER A 208 7.94 -9.74 -3.83
N GLU A 209 7.75 -11.01 -4.19
CA GLU A 209 6.52 -11.51 -4.80
C GLU A 209 5.27 -11.18 -3.95
N GLU A 210 5.37 -11.30 -2.63
CA GLU A 210 4.30 -10.88 -1.70
C GLU A 210 3.94 -9.38 -1.86
N VAL A 211 4.95 -8.51 -1.96
CA VAL A 211 4.75 -7.07 -2.15
C VAL A 211 4.12 -6.81 -3.51
N ALA A 212 4.59 -7.50 -4.57
CA ALA A 212 4.04 -7.38 -5.91
C ALA A 212 2.55 -7.78 -5.95
N GLN A 213 2.17 -8.86 -5.26
CA GLN A 213 0.78 -9.28 -5.14
C GLN A 213 -0.07 -8.23 -4.42
N LYS A 214 0.39 -7.70 -3.29
CA LYS A 214 -0.35 -6.64 -2.57
C LYS A 214 -0.49 -5.34 -3.38
N ILE A 215 0.51 -5.01 -4.19
CA ILE A 215 0.43 -3.87 -5.13
C ILE A 215 -0.62 -4.16 -6.20
N SER A 216 -0.66 -5.38 -6.74
CA SER A 216 -1.70 -5.82 -7.70
C SER A 216 -3.10 -5.72 -7.10
N ASP A 217 -3.30 -6.20 -5.87
CA ASP A 217 -4.57 -6.09 -5.15
C ASP A 217 -4.96 -4.62 -4.90
N GLY A 218 -3.97 -3.78 -4.56
CA GLY A 218 -4.16 -2.35 -4.39
C GLY A 218 -4.55 -1.64 -5.69
N LEU A 219 -3.98 -2.06 -6.82
CA LEU A 219 -4.30 -1.55 -8.15
C LEU A 219 -5.75 -1.91 -8.52
N ALA A 220 -6.15 -3.17 -8.30
CA ALA A 220 -7.51 -3.63 -8.57
C ALA A 220 -8.54 -2.83 -7.74
N LEU A 221 -8.24 -2.59 -6.45
CA LEU A 221 -9.10 -1.82 -5.56
C LEU A 221 -9.18 -0.34 -5.97
N ALA A 222 -8.07 0.27 -6.40
CA ALA A 222 -8.06 1.64 -6.90
C ALA A 222 -8.86 1.77 -8.21
N ASP A 223 -8.71 0.82 -9.13
CA ASP A 223 -9.46 0.78 -10.39
C ASP A 223 -10.97 0.63 -10.15
N GLU A 224 -11.37 -0.28 -9.26
CA GLU A 224 -12.78 -0.47 -8.87
C GLU A 224 -13.38 0.80 -8.23
N THR A 225 -12.63 1.43 -7.31
CA THR A 225 -13.06 2.66 -6.65
C THR A 225 -13.19 3.81 -7.65
N GLY A 226 -12.29 3.89 -8.63
CA GLY A 226 -12.35 4.87 -9.72
C GLY A 226 -13.51 4.62 -10.68
N ASP A 227 -13.85 3.36 -10.97
CA ASP A 227 -15.03 3.02 -11.78
C ASP A 227 -16.32 3.48 -11.09
N GLN A 228 -16.45 3.19 -9.79
CA GLN A 228 -17.60 3.61 -9.01
C GLN A 228 -17.72 5.15 -8.94
N ALA A 229 -16.59 5.84 -8.77
CA ALA A 229 -16.55 7.29 -8.83
C ALA A 229 -17.05 7.79 -10.19
N LEU A 230 -16.60 7.17 -11.29
CA LEU A 230 -17.04 7.54 -12.63
C LEU A 230 -18.54 7.29 -12.84
N THR A 231 -19.09 6.18 -12.35
CA THR A 231 -20.54 5.91 -12.37
C THR A 231 -21.31 7.06 -11.70
N VAL A 232 -20.91 7.47 -10.50
CA VAL A 232 -21.55 8.59 -9.78
C VAL A 232 -21.43 9.91 -10.58
N ILE A 233 -20.31 10.15 -11.25
CA ILE A 233 -20.13 11.35 -12.09
C ILE A 233 -21.09 11.32 -13.28
N VAL A 234 -21.15 10.20 -14.01
CA VAL A 234 -21.99 10.08 -15.21
C VAL A 234 -23.48 10.17 -14.84
N GLU A 235 -23.92 9.53 -13.76
CA GLU A 235 -25.30 9.59 -13.29
C GLU A 235 -25.74 11.00 -12.90
N LYS A 236 -24.86 11.76 -12.25
CA LYS A 236 -25.18 13.11 -11.74
C LYS A 236 -24.94 14.24 -12.73
N GLN A 237 -24.17 14.02 -13.79
CA GLN A 237 -23.72 15.10 -14.69
C GLN A 237 -24.36 14.98 -16.08
N ASN A 238 -25.46 15.71 -16.28
CA ASN A 238 -26.28 15.63 -17.51
C ASN A 238 -26.14 16.82 -18.48
N ASN A 239 -25.08 17.65 -18.37
CA ASN A 239 -24.87 18.80 -19.25
C ASN A 239 -23.93 18.46 -20.44
N SER A 240 -24.21 19.04 -21.61
CA SER A 240 -23.53 18.79 -22.88
C SER A 240 -22.03 19.09 -22.85
N ASP A 241 -21.61 20.19 -22.19
CA ASP A 241 -20.19 20.56 -22.09
C ASP A 241 -19.35 19.55 -21.30
N SER A 242 -20.00 18.78 -20.41
CA SER A 242 -19.33 17.72 -19.66
C SER A 242 -19.19 16.42 -20.45
N LYS A 243 -19.96 16.22 -21.52
CA LYS A 243 -19.98 14.94 -22.23
C LYS A 243 -18.66 14.67 -22.95
N ASN A 244 -17.98 15.70 -23.44
CA ASN A 244 -16.65 15.56 -24.05
C ASN A 244 -15.57 15.21 -23.01
N ASP A 245 -15.55 15.88 -21.85
CA ASP A 245 -14.61 15.55 -20.76
C ASP A 245 -14.82 14.11 -20.26
N LEU A 246 -16.09 13.70 -20.11
CA LEU A 246 -16.43 12.33 -19.72
C LEU A 246 -16.04 11.31 -20.80
N ALA A 247 -16.25 11.62 -22.07
CA ALA A 247 -15.84 10.74 -23.17
C ALA A 247 -14.33 10.53 -23.18
N GLU A 248 -13.53 11.58 -22.95
CA GLU A 248 -12.07 11.44 -22.87
C GLU A 248 -11.64 10.57 -21.68
N ARG A 249 -12.27 10.75 -20.51
CA ARG A 249 -11.97 9.92 -19.32
C ARG A 249 -12.34 8.45 -19.54
N ILE A 250 -13.50 8.19 -20.14
CA ILE A 250 -13.94 6.84 -20.47
C ILE A 250 -13.01 6.21 -21.50
N GLU A 251 -12.57 6.95 -22.51
CA GLU A 251 -11.61 6.44 -23.50
C GLU A 251 -10.28 6.03 -22.85
N LYS A 252 -9.77 6.81 -21.88
CA LYS A 252 -8.58 6.41 -21.10
C LYS A 252 -8.81 5.12 -20.32
N LYS A 253 -10.01 4.90 -19.75
CA LYS A 253 -10.35 3.63 -19.11
C LYS A 253 -10.41 2.49 -20.12
N VAL A 254 -11.00 2.68 -21.30
CA VAL A 254 -11.00 1.68 -22.38
C VAL A 254 -9.57 1.24 -22.69
N GLN A 255 -8.65 2.19 -22.90
CA GLN A 255 -7.23 1.89 -23.16
C GLN A 255 -6.60 1.07 -22.02
N ALA A 256 -6.83 1.46 -20.76
CA ALA A 256 -6.31 0.73 -19.61
C ALA A 256 -6.89 -0.70 -19.49
N VAL A 257 -8.16 -0.91 -19.85
CA VAL A 257 -8.78 -2.25 -19.85
C VAL A 257 -8.24 -3.10 -20.99
N GLU A 258 -7.99 -2.51 -22.17
CA GLU A 258 -7.35 -3.21 -23.30
C GLU A 258 -5.92 -3.64 -22.98
N GLU A 259 -5.11 -2.75 -22.38
CA GLU A 259 -3.76 -3.10 -21.93
C GLU A 259 -3.78 -4.28 -20.96
N LYS A 260 -4.74 -4.29 -20.01
CA LYS A 260 -4.92 -5.39 -19.08
C LYS A 260 -5.33 -6.68 -19.80
N ALA A 261 -6.26 -6.59 -20.75
CA ALA A 261 -6.69 -7.74 -21.56
C ALA A 261 -5.51 -8.36 -22.34
N LEU A 262 -4.63 -7.53 -22.92
CA LEU A 262 -3.43 -7.99 -23.63
C LEU A 262 -2.44 -8.70 -22.69
N GLN A 263 -2.22 -8.18 -21.48
CA GLN A 263 -1.33 -8.83 -20.49
C GLN A 263 -1.85 -10.21 -20.06
N VAL A 264 -3.17 -10.33 -19.86
CA VAL A 264 -3.81 -11.60 -19.49
C VAL A 264 -3.75 -12.59 -20.65
N GLU A 265 -4.00 -12.13 -21.88
CA GLU A 265 -3.88 -12.96 -23.08
C GLU A 265 -2.46 -13.49 -23.33
N GLU A 266 -1.44 -12.64 -23.15
CA GLU A 266 -0.04 -13.04 -23.27
C GLU A 266 0.32 -14.12 -22.23
N SER A 267 -0.12 -13.91 -20.98
CA SER A 267 0.00 -14.88 -19.90
C SER A 267 -0.66 -16.22 -20.26
N LEU A 268 -1.89 -16.20 -20.79
CA LEU A 268 -2.64 -17.40 -21.18
C LEU A 268 -2.03 -18.12 -22.38
N THR A 269 -1.50 -17.38 -23.35
CA THR A 269 -0.86 -17.94 -24.54
C THR A 269 0.38 -18.73 -24.17
N SER A 270 1.16 -18.24 -23.20
CA SER A 270 2.31 -18.99 -22.66
C SER A 270 1.90 -20.33 -22.05
N LEU A 271 0.76 -20.38 -21.34
CA LEU A 271 0.20 -21.59 -20.73
C LEU A 271 -0.38 -22.56 -21.78
N SER A 272 -0.95 -22.04 -22.87
CA SER A 272 -1.57 -22.85 -23.93
C SER A 272 -0.57 -23.69 -24.75
N THR A 273 0.74 -23.42 -24.63
CA THR A 273 1.79 -24.22 -25.28
C THR A 273 2.08 -25.55 -24.55
N GLU A 274 1.46 -25.76 -23.39
CA GLU A 274 1.63 -26.95 -22.57
C GLU A 274 0.94 -28.17 -23.20
N ASN A 275 1.54 -29.37 -23.03
CA ASN A 275 1.10 -30.56 -23.77
C ASN A 275 -0.10 -31.29 -23.15
N ARG A 276 -0.78 -30.67 -22.18
CA ARG A 276 -1.93 -31.24 -21.48
C ARG A 276 -3.26 -30.70 -22.01
N GLU A 277 -4.19 -31.59 -22.26
CA GLU A 277 -5.46 -31.25 -22.93
C GLU A 277 -6.43 -30.46 -22.05
N ASP A 278 -6.44 -30.69 -20.75
CA ASP A 278 -7.23 -29.95 -19.76
C ASP A 278 -6.81 -28.46 -19.68
N ILE A 279 -5.50 -28.20 -19.61
CA ILE A 279 -4.93 -26.85 -19.60
C ILE A 279 -5.23 -26.12 -20.92
N LYS A 280 -5.15 -26.81 -22.06
CA LYS A 280 -5.51 -26.24 -23.37
C LYS A 280 -6.98 -25.87 -23.48
N ILE A 281 -7.88 -26.66 -22.90
CA ILE A 281 -9.32 -26.37 -22.91
C ILE A 281 -9.61 -25.12 -22.07
N LEU A 282 -9.04 -25.05 -20.86
CA LEU A 282 -9.19 -23.91 -19.96
C LEU A 282 -8.58 -22.64 -20.55
N SER A 283 -7.37 -22.70 -21.10
CA SER A 283 -6.73 -21.56 -21.76
C SER A 283 -7.54 -21.05 -22.95
N LYS A 284 -8.14 -21.95 -23.75
CA LYS A 284 -8.98 -21.58 -24.89
C LYS A 284 -10.27 -20.88 -24.47
N GLU A 285 -10.92 -21.33 -23.39
CA GLU A 285 -12.12 -20.64 -22.87
C GLU A 285 -11.76 -19.26 -22.30
N ALA A 286 -10.62 -19.14 -21.60
CA ALA A 286 -10.14 -17.86 -21.12
C ALA A 286 -9.81 -16.88 -22.26
N ILE A 287 -9.15 -17.33 -23.33
CA ILE A 287 -8.87 -16.52 -24.53
C ILE A 287 -10.16 -16.07 -25.20
N LYS A 288 -11.17 -16.95 -25.31
CA LYS A 288 -12.49 -16.58 -25.85
C LYS A 288 -13.20 -15.50 -25.03
N ASN A 289 -13.08 -15.53 -23.69
CA ASN A 289 -13.59 -14.46 -22.84
C ASN A 289 -12.85 -13.13 -23.10
N ILE A 290 -11.54 -13.16 -23.30
CA ILE A 290 -10.75 -11.99 -23.69
C ILE A 290 -11.18 -11.44 -25.05
N ASP A 291 -11.40 -12.30 -26.05
CA ASP A 291 -11.88 -11.88 -27.37
C ASP A 291 -13.26 -11.23 -27.28
N GLY A 292 -14.17 -11.81 -26.50
CA GLY A 292 -15.47 -11.19 -26.19
C GLY A 292 -15.30 -9.82 -25.53
N ALA A 293 -14.40 -9.71 -24.56
CA ALA A 293 -14.10 -8.45 -23.87
C ALA A 293 -13.60 -7.37 -24.83
N LYS A 294 -12.73 -7.71 -25.79
CA LYS A 294 -12.22 -6.80 -26.84
C LYS A 294 -13.33 -6.31 -27.78
N VAL A 295 -14.25 -7.19 -28.16
CA VAL A 295 -15.42 -6.81 -28.98
C VAL A 295 -16.29 -5.80 -28.24
N VAL A 296 -16.59 -6.05 -26.97
CA VAL A 296 -17.38 -5.15 -26.12
C VAL A 296 -16.69 -3.79 -25.93
N LEU A 297 -15.35 -3.74 -25.80
CA LEU A 297 -14.60 -2.48 -25.72
C LEU A 297 -14.64 -1.70 -27.03
N SER A 298 -14.61 -2.39 -28.17
CA SER A 298 -14.80 -1.77 -29.49
C SER A 298 -16.19 -1.13 -29.60
N GLU A 299 -17.24 -1.80 -29.12
CA GLU A 299 -18.59 -1.22 -29.04
C GLU A 299 -18.62 0.05 -28.18
N ALA A 300 -17.97 0.03 -27.01
CA ALA A 300 -17.87 1.19 -26.13
C ALA A 300 -17.20 2.39 -26.84
N ARG A 301 -16.07 2.17 -27.55
CA ARG A 301 -15.41 3.23 -28.35
C ARG A 301 -16.31 3.82 -29.41
N GLU A 302 -17.04 2.98 -30.13
CA GLU A 302 -17.96 3.46 -31.16
C GLU A 302 -19.12 4.27 -30.57
N MET A 303 -19.53 4.00 -29.33
CA MET A 303 -20.50 4.83 -28.62
C MET A 303 -19.95 6.20 -28.21
N LEU A 304 -18.65 6.29 -27.91
CA LEU A 304 -17.97 7.54 -27.52
C LEU A 304 -17.73 8.48 -28.71
N LYS A 305 -17.57 7.96 -29.92
CA LYS A 305 -17.32 8.74 -31.15
C LYS A 305 -18.56 9.44 -31.72
N LYS A 306 -19.77 9.01 -31.34
CA LYS A 306 -21.02 9.53 -31.90
C LYS A 306 -21.37 10.91 -31.32
N GLU A 307 -21.92 11.80 -32.16
CA GLU A 307 -22.53 13.05 -31.68
C GLU A 307 -23.65 12.71 -30.68
N GLY A 308 -23.56 13.25 -29.46
CA GLY A 308 -24.46 12.87 -28.37
C GLY A 308 -24.13 11.53 -27.70
N ALA A 309 -22.84 11.18 -27.62
CA ALA A 309 -22.31 9.97 -26.99
C ALA A 309 -23.12 9.48 -25.78
N ASN A 310 -23.52 8.21 -25.81
CA ASN A 310 -24.22 7.57 -24.70
C ASN A 310 -23.18 7.08 -23.68
N ILE A 311 -22.72 8.03 -22.85
CA ILE A 311 -21.68 7.84 -21.84
C ILE A 311 -22.04 6.72 -20.84
N ASN A 312 -23.31 6.62 -20.45
CA ASN A 312 -23.80 5.55 -19.57
C ASN A 312 -23.63 4.17 -20.19
N GLU A 313 -24.06 4.00 -21.45
CA GLU A 313 -23.97 2.71 -22.13
C GLU A 313 -22.52 2.33 -22.41
N ALA A 314 -21.67 3.29 -22.80
CA ALA A 314 -20.24 3.06 -22.97
C ALA A 314 -19.58 2.59 -21.66
N LEU A 315 -19.95 3.19 -20.53
CA LEU A 315 -19.46 2.76 -19.22
C LEU A 315 -19.93 1.34 -18.84
N ASN A 316 -21.20 1.01 -19.10
CA ASN A 316 -21.73 -0.34 -18.89
C ASN A 316 -20.97 -1.39 -19.69
N LYS A 317 -20.65 -1.09 -20.95
CA LYS A 317 -19.85 -1.97 -21.81
C LYS A 317 -18.44 -2.19 -21.27
N ILE A 318 -17.81 -1.15 -20.70
CA ILE A 318 -16.50 -1.31 -20.04
C ILE A 318 -16.60 -2.23 -18.83
N MET A 319 -17.65 -2.10 -18.02
CA MET A 319 -17.87 -2.99 -16.86
C MET A 319 -18.11 -4.44 -17.30
N GLU A 320 -18.90 -4.66 -18.35
CA GLU A 320 -19.11 -5.99 -18.96
C GLU A 320 -17.78 -6.61 -19.41
N SER A 321 -16.97 -5.85 -20.14
CA SER A 321 -15.63 -6.27 -20.59
C SER A 321 -14.70 -6.61 -19.41
N LYS A 322 -14.68 -5.78 -18.36
CA LYS A 322 -13.93 -6.07 -17.13
C LYS A 322 -14.36 -7.38 -16.46
N GLY A 323 -15.65 -7.68 -16.46
CA GLY A 323 -16.19 -8.95 -15.96
C GLY A 323 -15.64 -10.15 -16.74
N LEU A 324 -15.64 -10.07 -18.07
CA LEU A 324 -15.08 -11.12 -18.93
C LEU A 324 -13.57 -11.31 -18.71
N ILE A 325 -12.81 -10.22 -18.58
CA ILE A 325 -11.37 -10.27 -18.30
C ILE A 325 -11.11 -10.91 -16.94
N ARG A 326 -11.90 -10.56 -15.90
CA ARG A 326 -11.77 -11.17 -14.57
C ARG A 326 -12.00 -12.68 -14.58
N LEU A 327 -13.00 -13.15 -15.34
CA LEU A 327 -13.22 -14.58 -15.52
C LEU A 327 -12.01 -15.26 -16.19
N ALA A 328 -11.41 -14.61 -17.18
CA ALA A 328 -10.19 -15.12 -17.81
C ALA A 328 -8.98 -15.13 -16.85
N GLU A 329 -8.85 -14.12 -15.98
CA GLU A 329 -7.82 -14.08 -14.92
C GLU A 329 -7.98 -15.22 -13.91
N GLU A 330 -9.21 -15.48 -13.47
CA GLU A 330 -9.52 -16.55 -12.52
C GLU A 330 -9.14 -17.92 -13.11
N ILE A 331 -9.51 -18.18 -14.37
CA ILE A 331 -9.10 -19.39 -15.10
C ILE A 331 -7.57 -19.47 -15.24
N ALA A 332 -6.90 -18.35 -15.51
CA ALA A 332 -5.44 -18.30 -15.61
C ALA A 332 -4.76 -18.67 -14.27
N LEU A 333 -5.31 -18.20 -13.15
CA LEU A 333 -4.83 -18.51 -11.81
C LEU A 333 -5.05 -19.99 -11.45
N GLU A 334 -6.24 -20.54 -11.73
CA GLU A 334 -6.53 -21.97 -11.52
C GLU A 334 -5.61 -22.86 -12.34
N THR A 335 -5.34 -22.46 -13.59
CA THR A 335 -4.40 -23.15 -14.49
C THR A 335 -2.97 -23.13 -13.93
N ARG A 336 -2.52 -21.99 -13.37
CA ARG A 336 -1.21 -21.86 -12.73
C ARG A 336 -1.10 -22.66 -11.43
N ALA A 337 -2.11 -22.61 -10.57
CA ALA A 337 -2.13 -23.38 -9.33
C ALA A 337 -2.07 -24.89 -9.60
N SER A 338 -2.83 -25.36 -10.60
CA SER A 338 -2.80 -26.75 -11.07
C SER A 338 -1.42 -27.18 -11.59
N ARG A 339 -0.62 -26.22 -12.09
CA ARG A 339 0.77 -26.45 -12.52
C ARG A 339 1.73 -26.53 -11.33
N GLU A 340 1.58 -25.66 -10.33
CA GLU A 340 2.47 -25.59 -9.15
C GLU A 340 2.29 -26.76 -8.17
N GLU A 341 1.05 -27.23 -7.98
CA GLU A 341 0.75 -28.42 -7.15
C GLU A 341 1.49 -29.66 -7.66
N ILE A 342 1.85 -29.71 -8.94
CA ILE A 342 2.52 -30.85 -9.59
C ILE A 342 4.05 -30.77 -9.47
N ILE A 343 4.64 -29.58 -9.53
CA ILE A 343 6.09 -29.40 -9.32
C ILE A 343 6.49 -29.85 -7.90
N ALA A 344 5.59 -29.71 -6.93
CA ALA A 344 5.78 -30.21 -5.57
C ALA A 344 5.64 -31.75 -5.43
N VAL A 345 5.12 -32.44 -6.45
CA VAL A 345 4.75 -33.87 -6.42
C VAL A 345 5.57 -34.73 -7.38
N GLU A 346 6.40 -34.17 -8.27
CA GLU A 346 7.35 -34.98 -9.05
C GLU A 346 8.36 -35.66 -8.09
N PRO A 347 8.40 -37.02 -8.02
CA PRO A 347 9.42 -37.70 -7.26
C PRO A 347 10.77 -37.42 -7.93
N VAL A 348 11.77 -36.98 -7.15
CA VAL A 348 13.16 -36.93 -7.57
C VAL A 348 13.53 -38.29 -8.15
N GLU A 349 13.65 -38.37 -9.47
CA GLU A 349 14.02 -39.58 -10.19
C GLU A 349 15.46 -39.93 -9.80
N VAL A 350 15.60 -40.84 -8.83
CA VAL A 350 16.89 -41.40 -8.46
C VAL A 350 17.35 -42.23 -9.65
N ALA A 351 18.33 -41.71 -10.39
CA ALA A 351 18.94 -42.37 -11.53
C ALA A 351 19.34 -43.83 -11.18
N PRO A 352 19.10 -44.80 -12.08
CA PRO A 352 19.39 -46.20 -11.79
C PRO A 352 20.89 -46.43 -11.65
N ILE A 353 21.25 -47.12 -10.56
CA ILE A 353 22.60 -47.58 -10.25
C ILE A 353 23.01 -48.58 -11.32
N ALA A 354 24.02 -48.24 -12.13
CA ALA A 354 24.59 -49.17 -13.10
C ALA A 354 25.29 -50.32 -12.39
N GLU A 355 24.88 -51.53 -12.74
CA GLU A 355 25.38 -52.82 -12.25
C GLU A 355 26.84 -53.03 -12.71
N GLU A 356 27.76 -53.18 -11.76
CA GLU A 356 29.17 -53.49 -12.00
C GLU A 356 29.31 -54.89 -12.61
N THR A 357 29.78 -54.98 -13.85
CA THR A 357 30.39 -56.21 -14.37
C THR A 357 31.89 -56.17 -14.12
N GLU A 358 32.35 -56.97 -13.17
CA GLU A 358 33.77 -57.25 -12.91
C GLU A 358 34.47 -57.87 -14.13
N THR A 359 35.68 -57.41 -14.44
CA THR A 359 36.80 -58.28 -14.87
C THR A 359 38.14 -57.53 -14.67
N PRO A 360 39.27 -58.24 -14.42
CA PRO A 360 40.23 -57.81 -13.41
C PRO A 360 41.61 -57.37 -13.92
N LEU A 361 42.30 -56.66 -13.03
CA LEU A 361 43.76 -56.55 -12.83
C LEU A 361 44.63 -55.88 -13.90
N SER A 362 45.22 -54.72 -13.53
CA SER A 362 46.68 -54.48 -13.53
C SER A 362 47.03 -53.19 -12.76
N ILE A 363 47.81 -53.33 -11.68
CA ILE A 363 48.53 -52.23 -10.98
C ILE A 363 50.02 -52.35 -11.38
N PRO A 364 50.76 -51.24 -11.56
CA PRO A 364 51.68 -50.79 -10.50
C PRO A 364 51.68 -49.24 -10.36
N SER A 365 51.51 -48.68 -9.15
CA SER A 365 52.56 -48.32 -8.17
C SER A 365 53.14 -46.91 -8.34
N GLN A 366 52.82 -46.01 -7.40
CA GLN A 366 53.70 -45.10 -6.63
C GLN A 366 52.83 -43.99 -5.98
N ALA A 367 52.67 -44.01 -4.64
CA ALA A 367 53.33 -43.12 -3.64
C ALA A 367 52.71 -41.69 -3.59
N VAL A 368 52.29 -41.04 -2.48
CA VAL A 368 52.37 -41.19 -1.00
C VAL A 368 51.27 -40.28 -0.37
N ALA A 369 50.77 -40.69 0.79
CA ALA A 369 49.76 -40.15 1.74
C ALA A 369 50.08 -38.77 2.42
N PRO A 370 49.28 -38.19 3.38
CA PRO A 370 47.81 -38.20 3.65
C PRO A 370 47.18 -36.92 4.33
N VAL A 371 45.86 -36.99 4.66
CA VAL A 371 45.13 -36.35 5.83
C VAL A 371 44.78 -34.84 5.73
N ALA A 372 43.62 -34.28 6.12
CA ALA A 372 42.37 -34.69 6.81
C ALA A 372 41.25 -33.68 6.50
N VAL A 373 39.98 -34.12 6.50
CA VAL A 373 38.83 -33.25 6.84
C VAL A 373 37.92 -33.99 7.83
N ARG A 374 37.66 -33.33 8.96
CA ARG A 374 36.85 -33.80 10.09
C ARG A 374 35.35 -33.79 9.74
N LYS A 375 34.69 -34.88 10.12
CA LYS A 375 33.23 -35.04 10.27
C LYS A 375 32.75 -34.35 11.55
N ILE A 376 31.60 -33.66 11.50
CA ILE A 376 30.69 -33.53 12.66
C ILE A 376 29.24 -33.67 12.15
N SER A 377 28.57 -34.75 12.56
CA SER A 377 27.13 -35.03 12.42
C SER A 377 26.32 -34.29 13.47
N GLN A 378 25.06 -33.95 13.18
CA GLN A 378 23.91 -34.07 14.12
C GLN A 378 22.59 -34.35 13.36
N PRO A 379 21.58 -34.97 14.01
CA PRO A 379 20.58 -35.85 13.37
C PRO A 379 19.18 -35.25 13.19
N VAL A 380 18.41 -35.84 12.25
CA VAL A 380 16.98 -35.58 11.98
C VAL A 380 16.10 -36.39 12.94
N VAL A 381 15.13 -35.73 13.58
CA VAL A 381 14.06 -36.35 14.38
C VAL A 381 12.84 -36.57 13.49
N LYS A 382 12.27 -37.78 13.53
CA LYS A 382 11.06 -38.23 12.82
C LYS A 382 9.92 -38.25 13.85
N GLU A 383 8.82 -37.54 13.61
CA GLU A 383 7.58 -37.69 14.40
C GLU A 383 6.57 -38.54 13.64
N GLU A 384 6.02 -39.55 14.32
CA GLU A 384 4.91 -40.41 13.88
C GLU A 384 3.54 -39.77 14.17
N PRO A 385 2.47 -40.11 13.41
CA PRO A 385 1.16 -39.49 13.54
C PRO A 385 0.36 -40.07 14.71
N LYS A 386 -0.35 -39.19 15.45
CA LYS A 386 -1.29 -39.57 16.50
C LYS A 386 -2.67 -39.90 15.94
N GLU A 387 -3.19 -41.01 16.43
CA GLU A 387 -4.54 -41.56 16.28
C GLU A 387 -5.59 -40.60 16.88
N VAL A 388 -6.71 -40.38 16.16
CA VAL A 388 -7.80 -39.48 16.55
C VAL A 388 -8.89 -40.30 17.27
N ASP A 389 -9.23 -39.90 18.48
CA ASP A 389 -10.30 -40.48 19.31
C ASP A 389 -11.68 -39.92 18.87
N GLU A 390 -12.58 -40.81 18.43
CA GLU A 390 -13.91 -40.51 17.88
C GLU A 390 -14.99 -40.17 18.93
N SER A 391 -14.64 -39.69 20.13
CA SER A 391 -15.62 -39.49 21.21
C SER A 391 -16.16 -38.06 21.43
N GLU A 392 -15.79 -37.06 20.63
CA GLU A 392 -16.31 -35.68 20.77
C GLU A 392 -17.28 -35.21 19.67
N LEU A 393 -17.76 -36.10 18.80
CA LEU A 393 -18.86 -35.81 17.87
C LEU A 393 -20.22 -35.95 18.57
N ARG A 394 -20.69 -34.88 19.26
CA ARG A 394 -22.13 -34.59 19.49
C ARG A 394 -22.38 -33.34 20.37
N VAL A 395 -22.47 -32.16 19.76
CA VAL A 395 -23.40 -31.05 20.07
C VAL A 395 -23.45 -30.20 18.79
N GLY A 396 -24.50 -30.11 17.97
CA GLY A 396 -25.90 -29.86 18.29
C GLY A 396 -26.21 -28.37 18.15
N ILE A 397 -26.26 -27.81 16.93
CA ILE A 397 -26.86 -26.48 16.67
C ILE A 397 -27.86 -26.60 15.52
N ASP A 398 -29.11 -26.41 15.91
CA ASP A 398 -30.35 -26.49 15.17
C ASP A 398 -30.56 -25.23 14.33
N LEU A 399 -30.71 -25.40 13.02
CA LEU A 399 -31.02 -24.36 12.03
C LEU A 399 -32.53 -24.34 11.82
N LYS A 400 -33.27 -23.59 12.65
CA LYS A 400 -34.64 -23.12 12.37
C LYS A 400 -35.12 -22.12 13.43
N GLN A 401 -34.96 -20.82 13.15
CA GLN A 401 -35.92 -19.75 13.48
C GLN A 401 -35.35 -18.37 13.08
N ALA A 402 -35.78 -17.89 11.91
CA ALA A 402 -35.93 -16.46 11.61
C ALA A 402 -36.88 -16.34 10.42
N LEU A 403 -38.17 -16.30 10.77
CA LEU A 403 -39.24 -15.71 9.98
C LEU A 403 -39.35 -14.24 10.41
#